data_AF-A0A355B374-F1
#
_entry.id   AF-A0A355B374-F1
#
_cell.length_a   1.000
_cell.length_b   1.000
_cell.length_c   1.000
_cell.angle_alpha   90.00
_cell.angle_beta   90.00
_cell.angle_gamma   90.00
#
_symmetry.space_group_name_H-M   'P 1'
#
loop_
_entity.id
_entity.type
_entity.pdbx_description
1 polymer ?
#
loop_
_entity_poly.entity_id
_entity_poly.type
_entity_poly.pdbx_seq_one_letter_code
_entity_poly.pdbx_strand_id
1 'polypeptide(L)'
;MLDFIHPNLLALFSATLISFARNMQRYAVSRMSAYAASLLMGIITTTMGWAFYWMEGGLERIPLTGVFWFLAVGFFGAGCGRYLFFYSIRIAGLARSTVVSQTVMVWSAAMAVGLLGERMSFSVGFGTVAIMAGASMLVYKEKEEVRQRIPLHYYLLP
;
A
#
# COMPACT_ATOMS: atom_id res chain seq x y z
N MET A 1 16.34 -2.97 20.13
CA MET A 1 15.17 -3.67 20.74
C MET A 1 14.38 -4.53 19.74
N LEU A 2 14.59 -4.41 18.42
CA LEU A 2 13.83 -5.18 17.41
C LEU A 2 14.50 -6.49 16.95
N ASP A 3 15.77 -6.74 17.30
CA ASP A 3 16.52 -7.94 16.85
C ASP A 3 16.04 -9.24 17.50
N PHE A 4 15.20 -9.18 18.54
CA PHE A 4 14.65 -10.35 19.22
C PHE A 4 13.43 -10.97 18.54
N ILE A 5 12.79 -10.25 17.61
CA ILE A 5 11.55 -10.72 16.97
C ILE A 5 11.86 -11.16 15.54
N HIS A 6 11.56 -12.43 15.24
CA HIS A 6 11.76 -12.99 13.90
C HIS A 6 11.01 -12.12 12.86
N PRO A 7 11.63 -11.72 11.73
CA PRO A 7 11.03 -10.82 10.74
C PRO A 7 9.64 -11.26 10.24
N ASN A 8 9.42 -12.58 10.16
CA ASN A 8 8.15 -13.17 9.76
C ASN A 8 7.01 -12.92 10.76
N LEU A 9 7.31 -12.89 12.07
CA LEU A 9 6.32 -12.57 13.11
C LEU A 9 5.94 -11.09 13.05
N LEU A 10 6.91 -10.20 12.82
CA LEU A 10 6.66 -8.77 12.61
C LEU A 10 5.77 -8.55 11.37
N ALA A 11 6.06 -9.26 10.28
CA ALA A 11 5.25 -9.19 9.06
C ALA A 11 3.81 -9.67 9.30
N LEU A 12 3.62 -10.79 10.01
CA LEU A 12 2.29 -11.33 10.33
C LEU A 12 1.49 -10.38 11.22
N PHE A 13 2.13 -9.82 12.26
CA PHE A 13 1.51 -8.88 13.18
C PHE A 13 1.11 -7.58 12.46
N SER A 14 2.02 -7.04 11.64
CA SER A 14 1.76 -5.89 10.78
C SER A 14 0.60 -6.13 9.83
N ALA A 15 0.57 -7.26 9.13
CA ALA A 15 -0.52 -7.61 8.20
C ALA A 15 -1.89 -7.68 8.91
N THR A 16 -1.91 -8.21 10.13
CA THR A 16 -3.14 -8.30 10.95
C THR A 16 -3.62 -6.90 11.37
N LEU A 17 -2.72 -6.06 11.87
CA LEU A 17 -3.03 -4.68 12.25
C LEU A 17 -3.49 -3.85 11.04
N ILE A 18 -2.82 -3.98 9.90
CA ILE A 18 -3.18 -3.29 8.65
C ILE A 18 -4.58 -3.72 8.19
N SER A 19 -4.92 -5.01 8.29
CA SER A 19 -6.24 -5.51 7.91
C SER A 19 -7.34 -4.91 8.79
N PHE A 20 -7.12 -4.86 10.11
CA PHE A 20 -8.06 -4.25 11.04
C PHE A 20 -8.20 -2.74 10.80
N ALA A 21 -7.09 -2.05 10.60
CA ALA A 21 -7.05 -0.62 10.29
C ALA A 21 -7.81 -0.29 9.00
N ARG A 22 -7.65 -1.10 7.94
CA ARG A 22 -8.39 -0.92 6.67
C ARG A 22 -9.90 -1.04 6.85
N ASN A 23 -10.36 -1.99 7.68
CA ASN A 23 -11.79 -2.11 8.00
C ASN A 23 -12.31 -0.88 8.75
N MET A 24 -11.60 -0.39 9.75
CA MET A 24 -11.98 0.85 10.46
C MET A 24 -11.94 2.08 9.55
N GLN A 25 -10.97 2.13 8.63
CA GLN A 25 -10.83 3.23 7.69
C GLN A 25 -12.00 3.33 6.71
N ARG A 26 -12.57 2.19 6.29
CA ARG A 26 -13.80 2.15 5.48
C ARG A 26 -14.97 2.84 6.19
N TYR A 27 -15.07 2.66 7.51
CA TYR A 27 -16.08 3.31 8.34
C TYR A 27 -15.81 4.81 8.57
N ALA A 28 -14.54 5.21 8.69
CA ALA A 28 -14.17 6.62 8.87
C ALA A 28 -14.39 7.45 7.59
N VAL A 29 -14.04 6.90 6.42
CA VAL A 29 -14.17 7.58 5.12
C VAL A 29 -15.64 7.73 4.69
N SER A 30 -16.57 6.93 5.21
CA SER A 30 -17.99 7.13 4.95
C SER A 30 -18.59 8.31 5.72
N ARG A 31 -17.93 8.76 6.79
CA ARG A 31 -18.36 9.89 7.63
C ARG A 31 -17.54 11.17 7.43
N MET A 32 -16.39 11.09 6.77
CA MET A 32 -15.46 12.21 6.56
C MET A 32 -15.01 12.29 5.11
N SER A 33 -14.72 13.50 4.61
CA SER A 33 -14.13 13.63 3.28
C SER A 33 -12.78 12.88 3.21
N ALA A 34 -12.52 12.21 2.10
CA ALA A 34 -11.30 11.40 1.91
C ALA A 34 -10.01 12.21 2.15
N TYR A 35 -10.04 13.51 1.86
CA TYR A 35 -8.96 14.45 2.14
C TYR A 35 -8.72 14.67 3.63
N ALA A 36 -9.79 14.90 4.41
CA ALA A 36 -9.68 15.08 5.86
C ALA A 36 -9.16 13.82 6.55
N ALA A 37 -9.66 12.63 6.15
CA ALA A 37 -9.17 11.36 6.68
C ALA A 37 -7.68 11.13 6.35
N SER A 38 -7.23 11.53 5.17
CA SER A 38 -5.83 11.40 4.74
C SER A 38 -4.91 12.35 5.51
N LEU A 39 -5.36 13.59 5.74
CA LEU A 39 -4.62 14.59 6.51
C LEU A 39 -4.44 14.15 7.97
N LEU A 40 -5.51 13.69 8.61
CA LEU A 40 -5.46 13.16 9.98
C LEU A 40 -4.49 11.98 10.09
N MET A 41 -4.54 11.05 9.13
CA MET A 41 -3.64 9.90 9.10
C MET A 41 -2.18 10.33 8.92
N GLY A 42 -1.92 11.35 8.09
CA GLY A 42 -0.60 11.95 7.94
C GLY A 42 -0.11 12.60 9.24
N ILE A 43 -0.96 13.33 9.95
CA ILE A 43 -0.62 13.94 11.25
C ILE A 43 -0.27 12.85 12.26
N ILE A 44 -1.11 11.82 12.42
CA ILE A 44 -0.87 10.71 13.36
C ILE A 44 0.43 9.98 13.03
N THR A 45 0.69 9.71 11.75
CA THR A 45 1.91 9.01 11.31
C THR A 45 3.15 9.86 11.59
N THR A 46 3.05 11.17 11.36
CA THR A 46 4.15 12.12 11.63
C THR A 46 4.42 12.24 13.12
N THR A 47 3.38 12.38 13.95
CA THR A 47 3.54 12.48 15.41
C THR A 47 4.10 11.20 16.01
N MET A 48 3.63 10.02 15.57
CA MET A 48 4.24 8.76 16.00
C MET A 48 5.70 8.65 15.54
N GLY A 49 6.02 9.02 14.31
CA GLY A 49 7.40 9.01 13.80
C GLY A 49 8.35 9.89 14.64
N TRP A 50 7.90 11.09 15.00
CA TRP A 50 8.64 11.98 15.90
C TRP A 50 8.77 11.42 17.32
N ALA A 51 7.73 10.79 17.85
CA ALA A 51 7.78 10.15 19.17
C ALA A 51 8.80 9.00 19.21
N PHE A 52 8.83 8.16 18.18
CA PHE A 52 9.83 7.09 18.05
C PHE A 52 11.25 7.65 17.91
N TYR A 53 11.43 8.71 17.12
CA TYR A 53 12.72 9.38 16.97
C TYR A 53 13.28 9.86 18.32
N TRP A 54 12.43 10.42 19.19
CA TRP A 54 12.84 10.82 20.54
C TRP A 54 13.11 9.64 21.46
N MET A 55 12.34 8.55 21.37
CA MET A 55 12.56 7.35 22.20
C MET A 55 13.87 6.63 21.86
N GLU A 56 14.30 6.63 20.60
CA GLU A 56 15.57 6.02 20.17
C GLU A 56 16.81 6.90 20.43
N GLY A 57 16.65 8.07 21.07
CA GLY A 57 17.75 8.95 21.46
C GLY A 57 18.19 9.94 20.38
N GLY A 58 17.47 10.01 19.26
CA GLY A 58 17.81 10.84 18.11
C GLY A 58 19.04 10.34 17.35
N LEU A 59 19.12 10.64 16.06
CA LEU A 59 20.36 10.41 15.32
C LEU A 59 21.29 11.60 15.54
N GLU A 60 22.50 11.37 16.05
CA GLU A 60 23.55 12.40 16.15
C GLU A 60 23.85 13.06 14.79
N ARG A 61 23.58 12.34 13.68
CA ARG A 61 23.59 12.87 12.32
C ARG A 61 22.45 12.27 11.51
N ILE A 62 21.49 13.10 11.12
CA ILE A 62 20.49 12.72 10.13
C ILE A 62 21.14 12.83 8.74
N PRO A 63 21.29 11.72 7.98
CA PRO A 63 21.86 11.78 6.64
C PRO A 63 20.89 12.53 5.70
N LEU A 64 21.35 13.62 5.08
CA LEU A 64 20.53 14.40 4.13
C LEU A 64 19.97 13.53 2.99
N THR A 65 20.74 12.54 2.53
CA THR A 65 20.30 11.57 1.53
C THR A 65 19.08 10.78 1.99
N GLY A 66 19.03 10.36 3.27
CA GLY A 66 17.89 9.65 3.84
C GLY A 66 16.65 10.53 3.92
N VAL A 67 16.81 11.79 4.33
CA VAL A 67 15.72 12.78 4.38
C VAL A 67 15.14 13.02 2.98
N PHE A 68 16.01 13.16 1.98
CA PHE A 68 15.58 13.35 0.59
C PHE A 68 14.73 12.18 0.10
N TRP A 69 15.19 10.94 0.30
CA TRP A 69 14.42 9.76 -0.08
C TRP A 69 13.10 9.65 0.69
N PHE A 70 13.08 9.99 1.98
CA PHE A 70 11.86 9.97 2.79
C PHE A 70 10.85 11.03 2.31
N LEU A 71 11.32 12.23 1.97
CA LEU A 71 10.50 13.27 1.35
C LEU A 71 9.95 12.83 -0.01
N ALA A 72 10.78 12.19 -0.84
CA ALA A 72 10.35 11.68 -2.14
C ALA A 72 9.25 10.62 -1.98
N VAL A 73 9.41 9.67 -1.05
CA VAL A 73 8.39 8.65 -0.75
C VAL A 73 7.09 9.30 -0.25
N GLY A 74 7.18 10.30 0.62
CA GLY A 74 6.02 11.05 1.11
C GLY A 74 5.28 11.79 -0.01
N PHE A 75 6.02 12.50 -0.87
CA PHE A 75 5.46 13.29 -1.96
C PHE A 75 4.82 12.40 -3.05
N PHE A 76 5.56 11.42 -3.57
CA PHE A 76 5.06 10.55 -4.65
C PHE A 76 4.05 9.52 -4.15
N GLY A 77 4.25 8.93 -2.97
CA GLY A 77 3.36 7.93 -2.41
C GLY A 77 2.09 8.54 -1.81
N ALA A 78 2.24 9.28 -0.71
CA ALA A 78 1.10 9.79 0.06
C ALA A 78 0.45 11.03 -0.57
N GLY A 79 1.22 11.86 -1.30
CA GLY A 79 0.71 13.01 -2.03
C GLY A 79 0.11 12.63 -3.39
N CYS A 80 0.97 12.50 -4.40
CA CYS A 80 0.56 12.25 -5.78
C CYS A 80 -0.20 10.93 -5.92
N GLY A 81 0.36 9.80 -5.48
CA GLY A 81 -0.24 8.48 -5.65
C GLY A 81 -1.64 8.39 -5.04
N ARG A 82 -1.82 8.93 -3.83
CA ARG A 82 -3.13 8.96 -3.17
C ARG A 82 -4.12 9.90 -3.84
N TYR A 83 -3.67 11.06 -4.32
CA TYR A 83 -4.50 11.96 -5.11
C TYR A 83 -4.98 11.30 -6.40
N LEU A 84 -4.07 10.69 -7.17
CA LEU A 84 -4.40 9.94 -8.39
C LEU A 84 -5.36 8.79 -8.10
N PHE A 85 -5.22 8.09 -6.97
CA PHE A 85 -6.16 7.04 -6.56
C PHE A 85 -7.56 7.59 -6.24
N PHE A 86 -7.67 8.72 -5.52
CA PHE A 86 -8.97 9.33 -5.29
C PHE A 86 -9.60 9.87 -6.58
N TYR A 87 -8.76 10.39 -7.48
CA TYR A 87 -9.19 10.81 -8.81
C TYR A 87 -9.69 9.62 -9.64
N SER A 88 -9.01 8.48 -9.59
CA SER A 88 -9.46 7.25 -10.28
C SER A 88 -10.78 6.76 -9.71
N ILE A 89 -11.00 6.84 -8.38
CA ILE A 89 -12.28 6.49 -7.76
C ILE A 89 -13.40 7.39 -8.30
N ARG A 90 -13.12 8.68 -8.52
CA ARG A 90 -14.09 9.63 -9.06
C ARG A 90 -14.49 9.33 -10.51
N ILE A 91 -13.55 8.86 -11.34
CA ILE A 91 -13.79 8.58 -12.77
C ILE A 91 -14.31 7.16 -13.02
N ALA A 92 -13.63 6.15 -12.45
CA ALA A 92 -13.85 4.74 -12.74
C ALA A 92 -14.68 4.02 -11.66
N GLY A 93 -14.94 4.67 -10.53
CA GLY A 93 -15.60 4.08 -9.37
C GLY A 93 -14.64 3.33 -8.44
N LEU A 94 -15.10 3.11 -7.19
CA LEU A 94 -14.31 2.49 -6.12
C LEU A 94 -13.86 1.06 -6.45
N ALA A 95 -14.78 0.23 -6.95
CA ALA A 95 -14.49 -1.17 -7.24
C ALA A 95 -13.40 -1.33 -8.31
N ARG A 96 -13.48 -0.58 -9.42
CA ARG A 96 -12.48 -0.66 -10.50
C ARG A 96 -11.13 -0.10 -10.08
N SER A 97 -11.14 1.03 -9.38
CA SER A 97 -9.90 1.64 -8.86
C SER A 97 -9.17 0.73 -7.88
N THR A 98 -9.91 0.01 -7.04
CA THR A 98 -9.33 -0.90 -6.04
C THR A 98 -8.67 -2.10 -6.71
N VAL A 99 -9.29 -2.69 -7.74
CA VAL A 99 -8.68 -3.74 -8.56
C VAL A 99 -7.36 -3.27 -9.15
N VAL A 100 -7.38 -2.15 -9.88
CA VAL A 100 -6.20 -1.65 -10.59
C VAL A 100 -5.09 -1.30 -9.61
N SER A 101 -5.42 -0.74 -8.45
CA SER A 101 -4.45 -0.45 -7.39
C SER A 101 -3.75 -1.70 -6.83
N GLN A 102 -4.39 -2.88 -6.86
CA GLN A 102 -3.72 -4.12 -6.44
C GLN A 102 -2.60 -4.58 -7.40
N THR A 103 -2.59 -4.09 -8.65
CA THR A 103 -1.47 -4.35 -9.59
C THR A 103 -0.15 -3.72 -9.13
N VAL A 104 -0.17 -2.84 -8.11
CA VAL A 104 1.03 -2.27 -7.50
C VAL A 104 2.02 -3.35 -7.07
N MET A 105 1.55 -4.54 -6.67
CA MET A 105 2.45 -5.65 -6.29
C MET A 105 3.33 -6.12 -7.46
N VAL A 106 2.79 -6.11 -8.69
CA VAL A 106 3.52 -6.48 -9.90
C VAL A 106 4.54 -5.41 -10.25
N TRP A 107 4.13 -4.14 -10.23
CA TRP A 107 5.01 -3.02 -10.50
C TRP A 107 6.13 -2.90 -9.45
N SER A 108 5.82 -3.12 -8.18
CA SER A 108 6.81 -3.17 -7.10
C SER A 108 7.82 -4.30 -7.30
N ALA A 109 7.37 -5.50 -7.67
CA ALA A 109 8.28 -6.62 -7.95
C ALA A 109 9.16 -6.36 -9.18
N ALA A 110 8.58 -5.80 -10.25
CA ALA A 110 9.33 -5.42 -11.45
C ALA A 110 10.39 -4.34 -11.14
N MET A 111 10.04 -3.34 -10.32
CA MET A 111 10.98 -2.33 -9.86
C MET A 111 12.05 -2.89 -8.93
N ALA A 112 11.72 -3.85 -8.05
CA ALA A 112 12.71 -4.49 -7.18
C ALA A 112 13.75 -5.28 -8.01
N VAL A 113 13.32 -6.04 -9.01
CA VAL A 113 14.24 -6.77 -9.90
C VAL A 113 15.04 -5.80 -10.77
N GLY A 114 14.39 -4.78 -11.34
CA GLY A 114 15.01 -3.85 -12.29
C GLY A 114 15.94 -2.81 -11.66
N LEU A 115 15.52 -2.17 -10.56
CA LEU A 115 16.29 -1.10 -9.90
C LEU A 115 17.20 -1.62 -8.79
N LEU A 116 16.76 -2.64 -8.04
CA LEU A 116 17.52 -3.18 -6.90
C LEU A 116 18.47 -4.31 -7.29
N GLY A 117 18.33 -4.86 -8.50
CA GLY A 117 19.19 -5.93 -9.01
C GLY A 117 18.97 -7.27 -8.30
N GLU A 118 17.81 -7.47 -7.67
CA GLU A 118 17.48 -8.72 -6.99
C GLU A 118 17.46 -9.90 -7.97
N ARG A 119 18.16 -10.98 -7.62
CA ARG A 119 18.14 -12.22 -8.41
C ARG A 119 16.79 -12.91 -8.24
N MET A 120 15.95 -12.77 -9.25
CA MET A 120 14.62 -13.38 -9.30
C MET A 120 14.78 -14.91 -9.39
N SER A 121 14.67 -15.60 -8.25
CA SER A 121 14.59 -17.05 -8.21
C SER A 121 13.24 -17.52 -8.77
N PHE A 122 13.23 -18.68 -9.44
CA PHE A 122 12.02 -19.26 -10.04
C PHE A 122 10.87 -19.37 -9.04
N SER A 123 11.18 -19.67 -7.77
CA SER A 123 10.22 -19.73 -6.67
C SER A 123 9.60 -18.37 -6.31
N VAL A 124 10.38 -17.29 -6.41
CA VAL A 124 9.90 -15.92 -6.14
C VAL A 124 8.98 -15.47 -7.26
N GLY A 125 9.36 -15.72 -8.53
CA GLY A 125 8.52 -15.39 -9.68
C GLY A 125 7.16 -16.11 -9.63
N PHE A 126 7.16 -17.40 -9.33
CA PHE A 126 5.93 -18.16 -9.13
C PHE A 126 5.09 -17.62 -7.97
N GLY A 127 5.74 -17.27 -6.84
CA GLY A 127 5.09 -16.64 -5.70
C GLY A 127 4.42 -15.31 -6.05
N THR A 128 5.09 -14.45 -6.82
CA THR A 128 4.51 -13.17 -7.27
C THR A 128 3.28 -13.37 -8.14
N VAL A 129 3.32 -14.33 -9.07
CA VAL A 129 2.16 -14.67 -9.92
C VAL A 129 1.01 -15.25 -9.08
N ALA A 130 1.31 -16.13 -8.12
CA ALA A 130 0.32 -16.71 -7.23
C ALA A 130 -0.35 -15.65 -6.34
N ILE A 131 0.42 -14.70 -5.79
CA ILE A 131 -0.11 -13.57 -5.02
C ILE A 131 -1.02 -12.70 -5.91
N MET A 132 -0.60 -12.42 -7.15
CA MET A 132 -1.38 -11.63 -8.10
C MET A 132 -2.70 -12.33 -8.47
N ALA A 133 -2.67 -13.66 -8.68
CA ALA A 133 -3.85 -14.46 -8.94
C ALA A 133 -4.79 -14.49 -7.73
N GLY A 134 -4.26 -14.69 -6.53
CA GLY A 134 -5.02 -14.68 -5.28
C GLY A 134 -5.67 -13.33 -4.98
N ALA A 135 -4.92 -12.24 -5.17
CA ALA A 135 -5.44 -10.87 -5.04
C ALA A 135 -6.56 -10.60 -6.05
N SER A 136 -6.35 -10.96 -7.32
CA SER A 136 -7.37 -10.84 -8.36
C SER A 136 -8.64 -11.62 -8.04
N MET A 137 -8.51 -12.84 -7.50
CA MET A 137 -9.63 -13.70 -7.11
C MET A 137 -10.38 -13.17 -5.87
N LEU A 138 -9.66 -12.57 -4.92
CA LEU A 138 -10.26 -11.93 -3.75
C LEU A 138 -11.18 -10.78 -4.15
N VAL A 139 -10.74 -9.95 -5.10
CA VAL A 139 -11.55 -8.82 -5.60
C VAL A 139 -12.69 -9.28 -6.49
N TYR A 140 -12.53 -10.39 -7.22
CA TYR A 140 -13.62 -10.98 -8.01
C TYR A 140 -14.83 -11.35 -7.14
N LYS A 141 -14.60 -11.77 -5.89
CA LYS A 141 -15.68 -12.20 -4.99
C LYS A 141 -16.47 -11.05 -4.36
N GLU A 142 -15.93 -9.84 -4.32
CA GLU A 142 -16.65 -8.66 -3.76
C GLU A 142 -17.72 -8.10 -4.71
N LYS A 143 -17.93 -8.74 -5.88
CA LYS A 143 -18.78 -8.28 -6.98
C LYS A 143 -20.21 -8.84 -6.99
N GLU A 144 -20.66 -9.56 -5.96
CA GLU A 144 -21.99 -10.18 -5.98
C GLU A 144 -23.17 -9.22 -5.81
N GLU A 145 -22.98 -7.96 -5.37
CA GLU A 145 -24.11 -7.04 -5.17
C GLU A 145 -24.30 -5.92 -6.21
N VAL A 146 -23.42 -5.70 -7.19
CA VAL A 146 -23.69 -4.71 -8.25
C VAL A 146 -23.50 -5.28 -9.64
N ARG A 147 -24.64 -5.77 -10.12
CA ARG A 147 -25.05 -6.14 -11.48
C ARG A 147 -24.44 -5.26 -12.57
N GLN A 148 -23.27 -5.65 -13.10
CA GLN A 148 -22.88 -5.42 -14.49
C GLN A 148 -21.77 -6.41 -14.87
N ARG A 149 -22.09 -7.32 -15.80
CA ARG A 149 -21.14 -8.28 -16.39
C ARG A 149 -20.08 -7.51 -17.18
N ILE A 150 -18.86 -7.43 -16.65
CA ILE A 150 -17.72 -6.87 -17.37
C ILE A 150 -16.86 -8.04 -17.85
N PRO A 151 -16.53 -8.13 -19.15
CA PRO A 151 -15.77 -9.23 -19.72
C PRO A 151 -14.31 -9.25 -19.24
N LEU A 152 -13.76 -10.46 -19.09
CA LEU A 152 -12.44 -10.75 -18.47
C LEU A 152 -11.25 -10.01 -19.10
N HIS A 153 -11.32 -9.64 -20.38
CA HIS A 153 -10.20 -9.00 -21.08
C HIS A 153 -9.86 -7.60 -20.55
N TYR A 154 -10.77 -6.92 -19.86
CA TYR A 154 -10.51 -5.61 -19.25
C TYR A 154 -9.64 -5.67 -17.99
N TYR A 155 -9.44 -6.85 -17.38
CA TYR A 155 -8.53 -7.03 -16.24
C TYR A 155 -7.11 -7.40 -16.68
N LEU A 156 -6.91 -7.73 -17.96
CA LEU A 156 -5.61 -8.08 -18.55
C LEU A 156 -4.92 -6.91 -19.25
N LEU A 157 -5.63 -5.80 -19.45
CA LEU A 157 -5.06 -4.56 -19.97
C LEU A 157 -4.64 -3.67 -18.78
N PRO A 158 -3.36 -3.27 -18.71
CA PRO A 158 -2.82 -2.46 -17.63
C PRO A 158 -3.46 -1.07 -17.54
#